data_AF-A0A067FST8-F1
#
_entry.id   AF-A0A067FST8-F1
#
_cell.length_a   1.000
_cell.length_b   1.000
_cell.length_c   1.000
_cell.angle_alpha   90.00
_cell.angle_beta   90.00
_cell.angle_gamma   90.00
#
_symmetry.space_group_name_H-M   'P 1'
#
loop_
_entity.id
_entity.type
_entity.pdbx_description
1 polymer ?
#
loop_
_entity_poly.entity_id
_entity_poly.type
_entity_poly.pdbx_seq_one_letter_code
_entity_poly.pdbx_strand_id
1 'polypeptide(L)'
;PTFVKIFKKRSVEEFKPDPYLATIMNCSLWVFYGLPFVTPDSILVVTINSTGLAMEIAYITIFFVFAQKKGRRLLLRFLFLFLAKSFLFLKIF
;
A
#
# COMPACT_ATOMS: atom_id res chain seq x y z
N PRO A 1 -8.72 -15.71 -7.17
CA PRO A 1 -9.47 -15.45 -8.43
C PRO A 1 -8.82 -14.39 -9.34
N THR A 2 -8.54 -13.18 -8.83
CA THR A 2 -8.02 -12.07 -9.64
C THR A 2 -6.53 -12.20 -9.98
N PHE A 3 -5.67 -12.43 -8.98
CA PHE A 3 -4.23 -12.64 -9.24
C PHE A 3 -3.94 -13.86 -10.11
N VAL A 4 -4.72 -14.94 -9.95
CA VAL A 4 -4.63 -16.12 -10.81
C VAL A 4 -4.88 -15.74 -12.29
N LYS A 5 -5.83 -14.83 -12.56
CA LYS A 5 -6.06 -14.31 -13.92
C LYS A 5 -4.87 -13.47 -14.39
N ILE A 6 -4.31 -12.61 -13.54
CA ILE A 6 -3.14 -11.78 -13.87
C ILE A 6 -1.94 -12.66 -14.23
N PHE A 7 -1.66 -13.71 -13.44
CA PHE A 7 -0.56 -14.63 -13.73
C PHE A 7 -0.79 -15.43 -15.02
N LYS A 8 -1.99 -15.98 -15.23
CA LYS A 8 -2.33 -16.73 -16.44
C LYS A 8 -2.25 -15.88 -17.71
N LYS A 9 -2.74 -14.64 -17.64
CA LYS A 9 -2.78 -13.72 -18.79
C LYS A 9 -1.53 -12.86 -18.94
N ARG A 10 -0.62 -12.89 -17.95
CA ARG A 10 0.58 -12.03 -17.87
C ARG A 10 0.27 -10.53 -18.04
N SER A 11 -0.95 -10.11 -17.67
CA SER A 11 -1.46 -8.75 -17.86
C SER A 11 -2.45 -8.40 -16.76
N VAL A 12 -2.42 -7.14 -16.34
CA VAL A 12 -3.40 -6.58 -15.38
C VAL A 12 -4.71 -6.15 -16.06
N GLU A 13 -4.78 -6.15 -17.40
CA GLU A 13 -5.97 -5.77 -18.17
C GLU A 13 -6.60 -4.43 -17.68
N GLU A 14 -7.88 -4.44 -17.31
CA GLU A 14 -8.62 -3.28 -16.79
C GLU A 14 -8.54 -3.13 -15.27
N PHE A 15 -7.74 -3.96 -14.60
CA PHE A 15 -7.60 -3.89 -13.16
C PHE A 15 -6.95 -2.56 -12.75
N LYS A 16 -7.55 -1.93 -11.74
CA LYS A 16 -7.12 -0.64 -11.22
C LYS A 16 -6.43 -0.81 -9.86
N PRO A 17 -5.23 -0.21 -9.66
CA PRO A 17 -4.51 -0.32 -8.40
C PRO A 17 -5.07 0.61 -7.32
N ASP A 18 -5.96 1.54 -7.66
CA ASP A 18 -6.44 2.61 -6.76
C ASP A 18 -6.97 2.12 -5.40
N PRO A 19 -7.80 1.05 -5.33
CA PRO A 19 -8.27 0.53 -4.04
C PRO A 19 -7.13 0.01 -3.17
N TYR A 20 -6.14 -0.66 -3.77
CA TYR A 20 -4.97 -1.20 -3.07
C TYR A 20 -4.10 -0.07 -2.51
N LEU A 21 -3.92 1.00 -3.29
CA LEU A 21 -3.21 2.20 -2.86
C LEU A 21 -3.92 2.88 -1.68
N ALA A 22 -5.26 2.98 -1.73
CA ALA A 22 -6.05 3.53 -0.62
C ALA A 22 -5.92 2.69 0.65
N THR A 23 -5.95 1.37 0.55
CA THR A 23 -5.76 0.46 1.70
C THR A 23 -4.37 0.59 2.28
N ILE A 24 -3.31 0.72 1.46
CA ILE A 24 -1.95 0.99 1.94
C ILE A 24 -1.90 2.27 2.78
N MET A 25 -2.53 3.35 2.31
CA MET A 25 -2.59 4.60 3.07
C MET A 25 -3.33 4.40 4.40
N ASN A 26 -4.50 3.75 4.37
CA ASN A 26 -5.29 3.49 5.57
C ASN A 26 -4.51 2.65 6.60
N CYS A 27 -3.94 1.52 6.17
CA CYS A 27 -3.18 0.65 7.06
C CYS A 27 -1.93 1.34 7.60
N SER A 28 -1.23 2.15 6.79
CA SER A 28 -0.07 2.91 7.26
C SER A 28 -0.44 3.92 8.35
N LEU A 29 -1.58 4.60 8.22
CA LEU A 29 -2.10 5.53 9.23
C LEU A 29 -2.47 4.80 10.53
N TRP A 30 -3.15 3.65 10.44
CA TRP A 30 -3.49 2.85 11.61
C TRP A 30 -2.28 2.24 12.31
N VAL A 31 -1.27 1.81 11.54
CA VAL A 31 0.01 1.36 12.11
C VAL A 31 0.65 2.50 12.88
N PHE A 32 0.77 3.69 12.28
CA PHE A 32 1.33 4.86 12.97
C PHE A 32 0.54 5.22 14.24
N TYR A 33 -0.78 5.26 14.14
CA TYR A 33 -1.67 5.55 15.26
C TYR A 33 -1.51 4.56 16.42
N GLY A 34 -1.33 3.27 16.12
CA GLY A 34 -1.18 2.23 17.14
C GLY A 34 0.20 2.14 17.78
N LEU A 35 1.18 2.94 17.35
CA LEU A 35 2.52 2.93 17.95
C LEU A 35 2.45 3.43 19.41
N PRO A 36 3.26 2.87 20.32
CA PRO A 36 3.14 3.12 21.77
C PRO A 36 3.39 4.58 22.17
N PHE A 37 4.08 5.36 21.34
CA PHE A 37 4.29 6.79 21.56
C PHE A 37 3.13 7.67 21.10
N VAL A 38 2.18 7.13 20.32
CA VAL A 38 0.94 7.81 19.90
C VAL A 38 -0.23 7.32 20.75
N THR A 39 -0.43 5.99 20.78
CA THR A 39 -1.50 5.34 21.55
C THR A 39 -0.94 4.15 22.31
N PRO A 40 -0.78 4.24 23.64
CA PRO A 40 -0.39 3.10 24.47
C PRO A 40 -1.35 1.91 24.31
N ASP A 41 -0.85 0.70 24.57
CA ASP A 41 -1.62 -0.56 24.62
C ASP A 41 -2.41 -0.94 23.35
N SER A 42 -2.04 -0.40 22.18
CA SER A 42 -2.73 -0.60 20.91
C SER A 42 -2.08 -1.66 19.98
N ILE A 43 -1.41 -2.66 20.56
CA ILE A 43 -0.62 -3.66 19.80
C ILE A 43 -1.45 -4.43 18.75
N LEU A 44 -2.71 -4.77 19.07
CA LEU A 44 -3.61 -5.47 18.14
C LEU A 44 -3.86 -4.65 16.87
N VAL A 45 -4.05 -3.33 17.02
CA VAL A 45 -4.22 -2.40 15.90
C VAL A 45 -2.99 -2.37 15.00
N VAL A 46 -1.80 -2.35 15.59
CA VAL A 46 -0.54 -2.40 14.83
C VAL A 46 -0.42 -3.73 14.09
N THR A 47 -0.68 -4.86 14.75
CA THR A 47 -0.53 -6.18 14.13
C THR A 47 -1.46 -6.37 12.94
N ILE A 48 -2.77 -6.12 13.11
CA ILE A 48 -3.74 -6.37 12.03
C ILE A 48 -3.49 -5.47 10.82
N ASN A 49 -3.15 -4.19 11.05
CA ASN A 49 -2.89 -3.25 9.97
C ASN A 49 -1.51 -3.46 9.34
N SER A 50 -0.51 -3.94 10.09
CA SER A 50 0.80 -4.32 9.53
C SER A 50 0.66 -5.56 8.63
N THR A 51 -0.14 -6.55 9.02
CA THR A 51 -0.46 -7.70 8.17
C THR A 51 -1.24 -7.27 6.93
N GLY A 52 -2.24 -6.39 7.09
CA GLY A 52 -2.96 -5.79 5.96
C GLY A 52 -2.01 -5.08 4.99
N LEU A 53 -1.13 -4.23 5.51
CA LEU A 53 -0.13 -3.50 4.74
C LEU A 53 0.79 -4.45 3.97
N ALA A 54 1.27 -5.53 4.58
CA ALA A 54 2.12 -6.53 3.92
C ALA A 54 1.40 -7.22 2.75
N MET A 55 0.11 -7.56 2.91
CA MET A 55 -0.70 -8.15 1.84
C MET A 55 -0.90 -7.17 0.68
N GLU A 56 -1.24 -5.92 0.97
CA GLU A 56 -1.46 -4.89 -0.06
C GLU A 56 -0.17 -4.53 -0.82
N ILE A 57 0.98 -4.52 -0.13
CA ILE A 57 2.29 -4.37 -0.78
C ILE A 57 2.53 -5.50 -1.76
N ALA A 58 2.28 -6.76 -1.37
CA ALA A 58 2.42 -7.91 -2.26
C ALA A 58 1.52 -7.77 -3.51
N TYR A 59 0.29 -7.28 -3.33
CA TYR A 59 -0.64 -7.02 -4.44
C TYR A 59 -0.15 -5.95 -5.40
N ILE A 60 0.34 -4.81 -4.88
CA ILE A 60 0.92 -3.75 -5.68
C ILE A 60 2.18 -4.22 -6.40
N THR A 61 3.01 -5.07 -5.78
CA THR A 61 4.19 -5.66 -6.43
C THR A 61 3.78 -6.51 -7.62
N ILE A 62 2.80 -7.40 -7.46
CA ILE A 62 2.29 -8.23 -8.57
C ILE A 62 1.72 -7.34 -9.68
N PHE A 63 0.93 -6.33 -9.32
CA PHE A 63 0.41 -5.36 -10.29
C PHE A 63 1.54 -4.67 -11.04
N PHE A 64 2.57 -4.19 -10.35
CA PHE A 64 3.69 -3.48 -10.97
C PHE A 64 4.43 -4.33 -12.01
N VAL A 65 4.65 -5.62 -11.71
CA VAL A 65 5.31 -6.56 -12.63
C VAL A 65 4.51 -6.69 -13.93
N PHE A 66 3.20 -6.91 -13.84
CA PHE A 66 2.34 -7.18 -15.00
C PHE A 66 1.69 -5.93 -15.63
N ALA A 67 1.83 -4.75 -15.02
CA ALA A 67 1.25 -3.51 -15.52
C ALA A 67 2.01 -2.91 -16.71
N GLN A 68 1.27 -2.23 -17.58
CA GLN A 68 1.84 -1.41 -18.66
C GLN A 68 2.47 -0.12 -18.13
N LYS A 69 3.23 0.59 -18.98
CA LYS A 69 3.96 1.83 -18.63
C LYS A 69 3.11 2.86 -17.89
N LYS A 70 1.84 3.04 -18.25
CA LYS A 70 0.91 3.98 -17.59
C LYS A 70 0.65 3.59 -16.13
N GLY A 71 0.32 2.31 -15.87
CA GLY A 71 0.09 1.80 -14.52
C GLY A 71 1.33 1.87 -13.64
N ARG A 72 2.51 1.54 -14.18
CA ARG A 72 3.78 1.67 -13.46
C ARG A 72 4.08 3.12 -13.07
N ARG A 73 3.84 4.08 -13.97
CA ARG A 73 4.00 5.51 -13.66
C ARG A 73 3.06 6.00 -12.55
N LEU A 74 1.82 5.50 -12.52
CA LEU A 74 0.88 5.82 -11.44
C LEU A 74 1.43 5.35 -10.09
N LEU A 75 1.91 4.10 -10.01
CA LEU A 75 2.51 3.55 -8.80
C LEU A 75 3.76 4.32 -8.34
N LEU A 76 4.65 4.68 -9.26
CA LEU A 76 5.85 5.45 -8.93
C LEU A 76 5.50 6.85 -8.41
N ARG A 77 4.51 7.52 -9.03
CA ARG A 77 4.01 8.82 -8.54
C ARG A 77 3.41 8.69 -7.14
N PHE A 78 2.60 7.66 -6.92
CA PHE A 78 2.04 7.38 -5.60
C PHE A 78 3.16 7.16 -4.57
N LEU A 79 4.14 6.30 -4.86
CA LEU A 79 5.24 6.01 -3.94
C LEU A 79 6.04 7.27 -3.60
N PHE A 80 6.35 8.10 -4.60
CA PHE A 80 7.02 9.37 -4.39
C PHE A 80 6.20 10.31 -3.49
N LEU A 81 4.91 10.48 -3.79
CA LEU A 81 4.01 11.32 -2.99
C LEU A 81 3.87 10.80 -1.56
N PHE A 82 3.72 9.48 -1.39
CA PHE A 82 3.61 8.83 -0.09
C PHE A 82 4.88 9.07 0.74
N LEU A 83 6.06 8.76 0.20
CA LEU A 83 7.33 8.98 0.89
C LEU A 83 7.57 10.46 1.23
N ALA A 84 7.28 11.38 0.30
CA ALA A 84 7.41 12.81 0.53
C ALA A 84 6.48 13.30 1.65
N LYS A 85 5.23 12.82 1.67
CA LYS A 85 4.25 13.16 2.72
C LYS A 85 4.63 12.55 4.07
N SER A 86 5.05 11.29 4.11
CA SER A 86 5.53 10.64 5.34
C SER A 86 6.75 11.36 5.92
N PHE A 87 7.70 11.77 5.08
CA PHE A 87 8.87 12.54 5.52
C PHE A 87 8.49 13.91 6.09
N LEU A 88 7.56 14.63 5.43
CA LEU A 88 7.06 15.91 5.92
C LEU A 88 6.31 15.74 7.25
N PHE A 89 5.47 14.70 7.34
CA PHE A 89 4.71 14.38 8.54
C PHE A 89 5.63 14.08 9.73
N LEU A 90 6.65 13.22 9.55
CA LEU A 90 7.65 12.91 10.58
C LEU A 90 8.49 14.11 11.04
N LYS A 91 8.54 15.21 10.28
CA LYS A 91 9.19 16.46 10.71
C LYS A 91 8.31 17.36 11.57
N ILE A 92 6.99 17.14 11.56
CA ILE A 92 6.02 17.96 12.29
C ILE A 92 5.85 17.45 13.74
N PHE A 93 6.16 16.17 13.98
CA PHE A 93 6.26 15.55 15.30
C PHE A 93 7.71 15.55 15.78
#